data_AF-A0A1H0EQ30-F1
#
_entry.id   AF-A0A1H0EQ30-F1
#
_cell.length_a   1.000
_cell.length_b   1.000
_cell.length_c   1.000
_cell.angle_alpha   90.00
_cell.angle_beta   90.00
_cell.angle_gamma   90.00
#
_symmetry.space_group_name_H-M   'P 1'
#
loop_
_entity.id
_entity.type
_entity.pdbx_description
1 polymer ?
#
loop_
_entity_poly.entity_id
_entity_poly.type
_entity_poly.pdbx_seq_one_letter_code
_entity_poly.pdbx_strand_id
1 'polypeptide(L)' 'MTATALDPLGHVLGRLQRLLGVGVPAEDLAVSVVTRFLTGDEPTWLRRCTEEVRLDVLTVHGVLAARRG' A
#
# COMPACT_ATOMS: atom_id res chain seq x y z
N MET A 1 -1.48 -15.71 25.56
CA MET A 1 -0.63 -15.55 24.36
C MET A 1 -1.54 -15.07 23.24
N THR A 2 -1.72 -13.75 23.12
CA THR A 2 -2.45 -13.15 22.01
C THR A 2 -1.61 -13.38 20.77
N ALA A 3 -2.07 -14.25 19.88
CA ALA A 3 -1.53 -14.32 18.53
C ALA A 3 -1.56 -12.91 17.97
N THR A 4 -0.39 -12.32 17.74
CA THR A 4 -0.24 -11.06 17.02
C THR A 4 -0.88 -11.35 15.67
N ALA A 5 -2.14 -10.95 15.49
CA ALA A 5 -2.78 -10.97 14.20
C ALA A 5 -1.81 -10.20 13.30
N LEU A 6 -1.14 -10.91 12.40
CA LEU A 6 -0.21 -10.36 11.43
C LEU A 6 -0.87 -9.10 10.89
N ASP A 7 -0.39 -7.92 11.27
CA ASP A 7 -1.01 -6.66 10.85
C ASP A 7 -0.84 -6.58 9.34
N PRO A 8 -1.89 -6.89 8.56
CA PRO A 8 -1.74 -7.05 7.12
C PRO A 8 -1.36 -5.71 6.50
N LEU A 9 -1.77 -4.61 7.13
CA LEU A 9 -1.34 -3.26 6.76
C LEU A 9 0.14 -3.05 7.03
N GLY A 10 0.63 -3.38 8.21
CA GLY A 10 2.04 -3.24 8.55
C GLY A 10 2.95 -3.98 7.55
N HIS A 11 2.55 -5.18 7.11
CA HIS A 11 3.29 -5.96 6.12
C HIS A 11 3.26 -5.35 4.72
N VAL A 12 2.09 -4.87 4.27
CA VAL A 12 1.94 -4.20 2.97
C VAL A 12 2.69 -2.86 2.94
N LEU A 13 2.53 -2.03 3.97
CA LEU A 13 3.22 -0.76 4.12
C LEU A 13 4.75 -0.94 4.16
N GLY A 14 5.23 -1.95 4.89
CA GLY A 14 6.65 -2.30 4.92
C GLY A 14 7.17 -2.86 3.58
N ARG A 15 6.33 -3.48 2.75
CA ARG A 15 6.68 -3.91 1.39
C ARG A 15 6.76 -2.71 0.45
N LEU A 16 5.80 -1.79 0.52
CA LEU A 16 5.77 -0.56 -0.28
C LEU A 16 6.93 0.38 0.05
N GLN A 17 7.25 0.58 1.34
CA GLN A 17 8.44 1.36 1.74
C GLN A 17 9.74 0.77 1.19
N ARG A 18 9.89 -0.55 1.19
CA ARG A 18 11.08 -1.22 0.63
C ARG A 18 11.22 -1.01 -0.88
N LEU A 19 10.11 -0.97 -1.61
CA LEU A 19 10.10 -0.77 -3.07
C LEU A 19 10.39 0.68 -3.47
N LEU A 20 9.99 1.66 -2.65
CA LEU A 20 10.04 3.08 -2.99
C LEU A 20 11.19 3.85 -2.33
N GLY A 21 11.89 3.23 -1.37
CA GLY A 21 13.06 3.82 -0.72
C GLY A 21 12.76 4.46 0.64
N VAL A 22 13.82 4.69 1.41
CA VAL A 22 13.76 5.19 2.79
C VAL A 22 13.66 6.71 2.78
N GLY A 23 12.67 7.29 3.48
CA GLY A 23 12.57 8.74 3.68
C GLY A 23 11.15 9.32 3.70
N VAL A 24 10.14 8.55 3.29
CA VAL A 24 8.72 8.99 3.29
C VAL A 24 7.92 8.13 4.27
N PRO A 25 7.02 8.72 5.09
CA PRO A 25 6.09 7.96 5.90
C PRO A 25 5.30 6.96 5.05
N ALA A 26 5.17 5.72 5.52
CA ALA A 26 4.55 4.64 4.75
C ALA A 26 3.09 4.96 4.34
N GLU A 27 2.38 5.69 5.20
CA GLU A 27 1.01 6.10 4.96
C GLU A 27 0.89 7.13 3.83
N ASP A 28 1.73 8.17 3.83
CA ASP A 28 1.74 9.20 2.77
C ASP A 28 2.10 8.58 1.42
N LEU A 29 3.06 7.65 1.45
CA LEU A 29 3.48 6.87 0.29
C LEU A 29 2.33 6.01 -0.24
N ALA A 30 1.63 5.30 0.64
CA ALA A 30 0.50 4.46 0.25
C ALA A 30 -0.66 5.29 -0.30
N VAL A 31 -0.98 6.43 0.32
CA VAL A 31 -1.98 7.38 -0.20
C VAL A 31 -1.59 7.84 -1.60
N SER A 32 -0.34 8.25 -1.81
CA SER A 32 0.14 8.69 -3.13
C SER A 32 0.02 7.60 -4.19
N VAL A 33 0.45 6.37 -3.88
CA VAL A 33 0.39 5.23 -4.82
C VAL A 33 -1.06 4.86 -5.14
N VAL A 34 -1.92 4.79 -4.13
CA VAL A 34 -3.35 4.52 -4.29
C VAL A 34 -4.04 5.58 -5.12
N THR A 35 -3.81 6.87 -4.84
CA THR A 35 -4.41 7.98 -5.60
C THR A 35 -4.00 7.93 -7.06
N ARG A 36 -2.72 7.71 -7.35
CA ARG A 36 -2.21 7.57 -8.72
C ARG A 36 -2.79 6.36 -9.45
N PHE A 37 -2.88 5.22 -8.76
CA PHE A 37 -3.52 4.02 -9.28
C PHE A 37 -4.98 4.25 -9.66
N LEU A 38 -5.77 4.86 -8.77
CA LEU A 38 -7.20 5.10 -8.98
C LEU A 38 -7.50 6.17 -10.04
N THR A 39 -6.60 7.13 -10.23
CA THR A 39 -6.73 8.19 -11.25
C THR A 39 -6.24 7.76 -12.64
N GLY A 40 -5.82 6.51 -12.80
CA GLY A 40 -5.32 5.96 -14.06
C GLY A 40 -3.85 6.32 -14.37
N ASP A 41 -3.21 7.15 -13.52
CA ASP A 41 -1.78 7.44 -13.58
C ASP A 41 -0.96 6.39 -12.83
N GLU A 42 -1.21 5.12 -13.13
CA GLU A 42 -0.55 4.03 -12.42
C GLU A 42 0.98 4.12 -12.54
N PRO A 43 1.73 4.14 -11.42
CA PRO A 43 3.19 4.23 -11.43
C PRO A 43 3.84 3.10 -12.25
N THR A 44 4.87 3.43 -13.03
CA THR A 44 5.50 2.48 -13.97
C THR A 44 6.16 1.29 -13.27
N TRP A 45 6.64 1.47 -12.05
CA TRP A 45 7.19 0.39 -11.23
C TRP A 45 6.10 -0.59 -10.78
N LEU A 46 4.89 -0.09 -10.48
CA LEU A 46 3.75 -0.91 -10.03
C LEU A 46 3.22 -1.79 -11.18
N ARG A 47 3.26 -1.28 -12.42
CA ARG A 47 2.95 -2.06 -13.63
C ARG A 47 3.90 -3.24 -13.85
N ARG A 48 5.11 -3.19 -13.29
CA ARG A 48 6.13 -4.26 -13.39
C ARG A 48 6.10 -5.20 -12.19
N CYS A 49 5.30 -4.90 -11.16
CA CYS A 49 5.14 -5.76 -10.00
C CYS A 49 4.14 -6.89 -10.25
N THR A 50 4.18 -7.90 -9.40
CA THR A 50 3.23 -9.02 -9.42
C THR A 50 1.81 -8.56 -9.07
N GLU A 51 0.80 -9.33 -9.47
CA GLU A 51 -0.60 -9.05 -9.12
C GLU A 51 -0.82 -8.94 -7.62
N GLU A 52 -0.10 -9.71 -6.80
CA GLU A 52 -0.14 -9.62 -5.34
C GLU A 52 0.15 -8.20 -4.83
N VAL A 53 1.15 -7.52 -5.41
CA VAL A 53 1.51 -6.15 -5.01
C VAL A 53 0.41 -5.15 -5.45
N ARG A 54 -0.28 -5.43 -6.56
CA ARG A 54 -1.40 -4.60 -7.00
C ARG A 54 -2.60 -4.77 -6.07
N LEU A 55 -2.88 -6.00 -5.66
CA LEU A 55 -3.92 -6.33 -4.67
C LEU A 55 -3.61 -5.67 -3.32
N ASP A 56 -2.35 -5.71 -2.88
CA ASP A 56 -1.89 -5.03 -1.67
C ASP A 56 -2.22 -3.52 -1.69
N VAL A 57 -1.99 -2.83 -2.82
CA VAL A 57 -2.36 -1.41 -3.00
C VAL A 57 -3.87 -1.20 -2.88
N LEU A 58 -4.69 -2.07 -3.49
CA LEU A 58 -6.15 -2.01 -3.38
C LEU A 58 -6.64 -2.29 -1.95
N THR A 59 -6.00 -3.20 -1.23
CA THR A 59 -6.29 -3.48 0.18
C THR A 59 -6.02 -2.26 1.05
N VAL A 60 -4.89 -1.58 0.85
CA VAL A 60 -4.58 -0.34 1.59
C VAL A 60 -5.61 0.75 1.30
N HIS A 61 -6.03 0.91 0.04
CA HIS A 61 -7.13 1.83 -0.29
C HIS A 61 -8.41 1.50 0.50
N GLY A 62 -8.83 0.23 0.53
CA GLY A 62 -10.04 -0.20 1.23
C GLY A 62 -9.99 0.10 2.73
N VAL A 63 -8.84 -0.14 3.37
CA VAL A 63 -8.67 0.14 4.80
C VAL A 63 -8.67 1.64 5.09
N LEU A 64 -7.94 2.43 4.30
CA LEU A 64 -7.88 3.88 4.49
C LEU A 64 -9.25 4.53 4.28
N ALA A 65 -10.04 4.04 3.31
CA ALA A 65 -11.42 4.47 3.11
C ALA A 65 -12.30 4.11 4.31
N ALA A 66 -12.19 2.89 4.84
CA ALA A 66 -12.96 2.42 6.00
C ALA A 66 -12.63 3.18 7.30
N ARG A 67 -11.42 3.72 7.46
CA ARG A 67 -11.03 4.55 8.62
C ARG A 67 -11.48 6.01 8.53
N ARG A 68 -11.87 6.47 7.34
CA ARG A 68 -12.37 7.85 7.09
C ARG A 68 -13.89 7.98 7.19
N GLY A 69 -14.61 6.86 7.22
CA GLY A 69 -16.05 6.79 7.48
C GLY A 69 -16.34 6.45 8.93
#